data_AF-A0A9D4ERN4-F1
#
_entry.id   AF-A0A9D4ERN4-F1
#
_cell.length_a   1.000
_cell.length_b   1.000
_cell.length_c   1.000
_cell.angle_alpha   90.00
_cell.angle_beta   90.00
_cell.angle_gamma   90.00
#
_symmetry.space_group_name_H-M   'P 1'
#
loop_
_entity.id
_entity.type
_entity.pdbx_description
1 polymer ?
#
loop_
_entity_poly.entity_id
_entity_poly.type
_entity_poly.pdbx_seq_one_letter_code
_entity_poly.pdbx_strand_id
1 'polypeptide(L)'
;MLLSGWRPLFSGTGDSGGEISGEFLYKWTGEYCTALNKAVDGDYVTGRLPGNVSPNNRSHVLVREANYHPDGDQVFFPTKKEPFVALLALPGDDIKLEDFVAFYFDGSFGFQIHADIWHQPLYPVSDEAVFLGKQGAVHACVVVDTAKEFGKYLLVPLTPPEK
;
A
#
# COMPACT_ATOMS: atom_id res chain seq x y z
N MET A 1 25.40 -8.62 -5.06
CA MET A 1 26.12 -7.41 -4.60
C MET A 1 27.60 -7.55 -4.93
N LEU A 2 28.25 -6.51 -5.48
CA LEU A 2 29.71 -6.53 -5.71
C LEU A 2 30.39 -5.92 -4.48
N LEU A 3 31.33 -6.66 -3.88
CA LEU A 3 32.16 -6.15 -2.78
C LEU A 3 33.29 -5.30 -3.36
N SER A 4 33.54 -4.13 -2.76
CA SER A 4 34.65 -3.24 -3.14
C SER A 4 36.02 -3.67 -2.57
N GLY A 5 36.10 -4.78 -1.82
CA GLY A 5 37.32 -5.27 -1.14
C GLY A 5 37.66 -6.73 -1.46
N TRP A 6 38.83 -7.19 -0.97
CA TRP A 6 39.40 -8.52 -1.29
C TRP A 6 38.88 -9.68 -0.44
N ARG A 7 38.09 -9.42 0.60
CA ARG A 7 37.54 -10.48 1.46
C ARG A 7 36.31 -11.11 0.80
N PRO A 8 36.15 -12.45 0.87
CA PRO A 8 34.96 -13.10 0.35
C PRO A 8 33.73 -12.75 1.21
N LEU A 9 32.57 -12.69 0.56
CA LEU A 9 31.30 -12.64 1.26
C LEU A 9 31.13 -13.93 2.10
N PHE A 10 30.53 -13.82 3.28
CA PHE A 10 30.21 -15.01 4.06
C PHE A 10 29.18 -15.87 3.31
N SER A 11 29.39 -17.18 3.26
CA SER A 11 28.53 -18.09 2.50
C SER A 11 27.07 -17.99 2.96
N GLY A 12 26.14 -17.84 2.00
CA GLY A 12 24.70 -17.73 2.28
C GLY A 12 24.26 -16.37 2.82
N THR A 13 24.98 -15.29 2.49
CA THR A 13 24.60 -13.91 2.84
C THR A 13 24.64 -13.02 1.59
N GLY A 14 23.90 -11.90 1.60
CA GLY A 14 23.83 -10.97 0.45
C GLY A 14 23.16 -11.55 -0.81
N ASP A 15 22.49 -12.68 -0.64
CA ASP A 15 21.72 -13.45 -1.62
C ASP A 15 20.20 -13.34 -1.40
N SER A 16 19.79 -12.73 -0.28
CA SER A 16 18.39 -12.59 0.13
C SER A 16 17.66 -11.46 -0.61
N GLY A 17 18.00 -11.19 -1.86
CA GLY A 17 17.26 -10.25 -2.73
C GLY A 17 16.35 -10.99 -3.72
N GLY A 18 15.70 -10.24 -4.60
CA GLY A 18 14.89 -10.81 -5.68
C GLY A 18 13.50 -10.23 -5.75
N GLU A 19 12.71 -10.74 -6.68
CA GLU A 19 11.32 -10.34 -6.88
C GLU A 19 10.38 -11.48 -6.49
N ILE A 20 9.21 -11.12 -5.96
CA ILE A 20 8.11 -12.03 -5.77
C ILE A 20 6.85 -11.42 -6.38
N SER A 21 6.00 -12.26 -6.96
CA SER A 21 4.74 -11.85 -7.57
C SER A 21 3.61 -12.72 -7.03
N GLY A 22 2.43 -12.13 -6.88
CA GLY A 22 1.28 -12.84 -6.36
C GLY A 22 0.03 -11.97 -6.39
N GLU A 23 -1.10 -12.57 -6.06
CA GLU A 23 -2.34 -11.82 -5.92
C GLU A 23 -2.37 -11.08 -4.59
N PHE A 24 -2.86 -9.86 -4.61
CA PHE A 24 -3.22 -9.09 -3.44
C PHE A 24 -4.73 -8.89 -3.43
N LEU A 25 -5.40 -9.53 -2.47
CA LEU A 25 -6.85 -9.60 -2.39
C LEU A 25 -7.31 -8.59 -1.36
N TYR A 26 -8.29 -7.77 -1.73
CA TYR A 26 -8.90 -6.79 -0.85
C TYR A 26 -10.37 -7.11 -0.67
N LYS A 27 -10.87 -6.92 0.55
CA LYS A 27 -12.25 -7.16 0.90
C LYS A 27 -12.77 -6.18 1.93
N TRP A 28 -13.98 -5.71 1.73
CA TRP A 28 -14.76 -5.02 2.75
C TRP A 28 -15.60 -6.03 3.54
N THR A 29 -15.44 -6.03 4.86
CA THR A 29 -16.26 -6.83 5.79
C THR A 29 -16.85 -5.92 6.84
N GLY A 30 -18.14 -5.58 6.67
CA GLY A 30 -18.79 -4.56 7.50
C GLY A 30 -18.10 -3.21 7.32
N GLU A 31 -17.51 -2.70 8.40
CA GLU A 31 -16.84 -1.39 8.41
C GLU A 31 -15.34 -1.47 8.10
N TYR A 32 -14.77 -2.67 7.95
CA TYR A 32 -13.32 -2.86 7.81
C TYR A 32 -12.94 -3.20 6.38
N CYS A 33 -11.84 -2.61 5.91
CA CYS A 33 -11.12 -3.05 4.72
C CYS A 33 -9.98 -3.96 5.16
N THR A 34 -9.96 -5.18 4.64
CA THR A 34 -8.88 -6.15 4.85
C THR A 34 -8.15 -6.44 3.56
N ALA A 35 -6.89 -6.82 3.68
CA ALA A 35 -6.05 -7.16 2.55
C ALA A 35 -5.21 -8.40 2.85
N LEU A 36 -5.15 -9.34 1.90
CA LEU A 36 -4.33 -10.55 1.94
C LEU A 36 -3.33 -10.52 0.79
N ASN A 37 -2.05 -10.40 1.11
CA ASN A 37 -0.96 -10.46 0.13
C ASN A 37 -0.45 -11.90 0.02
N LYS A 38 -0.89 -12.62 -1.02
CA LYS A 38 -0.47 -14.02 -1.25
C LYS A 38 0.99 -14.18 -1.63
N ALA A 39 1.66 -13.10 -2.05
CA ALA A 39 3.08 -13.16 -2.40
C ALA A 39 3.97 -13.36 -1.16
N VAL A 40 3.55 -12.86 0.01
CA VAL A 40 4.33 -12.91 1.26
C VAL A 40 3.53 -13.44 2.47
N ASP A 41 2.35 -14.01 2.21
CA ASP A 41 1.42 -14.54 3.23
C ASP A 41 1.04 -13.53 4.33
N GLY A 42 0.83 -12.27 3.93
CA GLY A 42 0.49 -11.18 4.85
C GLY A 42 -1.01 -10.91 4.92
N ASP A 43 -1.57 -10.82 6.12
CA ASP A 43 -2.99 -10.54 6.40
C ASP A 43 -3.14 -9.26 7.24
N TYR A 44 -3.95 -8.31 6.75
CA TYR A 44 -3.98 -6.94 7.25
C TYR A 44 -5.41 -6.41 7.38
N VAL A 45 -5.65 -5.59 8.40
CA VAL A 45 -6.73 -4.59 8.41
C VAL A 45 -6.12 -3.27 7.97
N THR A 46 -6.48 -2.78 6.78
CA THR A 46 -5.81 -1.63 6.14
C THR A 46 -6.58 -0.32 6.30
N GLY A 47 -7.86 -0.40 6.67
CA GLY A 47 -8.70 0.76 6.88
C GLY A 47 -10.04 0.43 7.53
N ARG A 48 -10.74 1.47 7.96
CA ARG A 48 -12.10 1.37 8.52
C ARG A 48 -12.98 2.52 8.05
N LEU A 49 -14.29 2.31 7.99
CA LEU A 49 -15.22 3.39 7.70
C LEU A 49 -15.29 4.39 8.86
N PRO A 50 -15.45 5.69 8.57
CA PRO A 50 -15.90 6.66 9.56
C PRO A 50 -17.28 6.27 10.10
N GLY A 51 -17.57 6.60 11.37
CA GLY A 51 -18.83 6.18 12.03
C GLY A 51 -20.12 6.74 11.41
N ASN A 52 -20.01 7.72 10.51
CA ASN A 52 -21.13 8.30 9.75
C ASN A 52 -21.21 7.78 8.31
N VAL A 53 -20.40 6.80 7.91
CA VAL A 53 -20.36 6.23 6.56
C VAL A 53 -20.92 4.81 6.56
N SER A 54 -21.85 4.52 5.65
CA SER A 54 -22.49 3.21 5.56
C SER A 54 -21.64 2.24 4.72
N PRO A 55 -21.55 0.95 5.11
CA PRO A 55 -20.96 -0.09 4.27
C PRO A 55 -21.57 -0.21 2.88
N ASN A 56 -22.85 0.14 2.70
CA ASN A 56 -23.55 0.09 1.41
C ASN A 56 -23.30 1.31 0.53
N ASN A 57 -22.70 2.37 1.07
CA ASN A 57 -22.38 3.60 0.34
C ASN A 57 -21.13 4.24 0.93
N ARG A 58 -19.98 3.62 0.64
CA ARG A 58 -18.69 4.02 1.19
C ARG A 58 -18.18 5.26 0.46
N SER A 59 -18.26 6.41 1.11
CA SER A 59 -17.70 7.66 0.57
C SER A 59 -16.25 7.88 0.97
N HIS A 60 -15.83 7.36 2.13
CA HIS A 60 -14.50 7.57 2.68
C HIS A 60 -14.03 6.38 3.51
N VAL A 61 -12.71 6.28 3.69
CA VAL A 61 -12.04 5.36 4.61
C VAL A 61 -11.10 6.13 5.53
N LEU A 62 -11.00 5.70 6.79
CA LEU A 62 -10.00 6.14 7.75
C LEU A 62 -8.79 5.22 7.67
N VAL A 63 -7.62 5.85 7.52
CA VAL A 63 -6.32 5.21 7.36
C VAL A 63 -5.41 5.65 8.49
N ARG A 64 -4.65 4.70 9.05
CA ARG A 64 -3.82 4.93 10.24
C ARG A 64 -2.34 4.89 9.94
N GLU A 65 -1.90 3.91 9.17
CA GLU A 65 -0.49 3.69 8.94
C GLU A 65 -0.13 4.15 7.52
N ALA A 66 1.15 4.36 7.25
CA ALA A 66 1.73 4.41 5.92
C ALA A 66 3.14 3.80 6.01
N ASN A 67 3.68 3.33 4.90
CA ASN A 67 5.04 2.81 4.86
C ASN A 67 5.73 3.14 3.55
N TYR A 68 7.05 3.00 3.53
CA TYR A 68 7.82 2.96 2.29
C TYR A 68 8.83 1.81 2.32
N HIS A 69 9.25 1.43 1.11
CA HIS A 69 10.28 0.42 0.88
C HIS A 69 11.53 1.13 0.32
N PRO A 70 12.64 1.21 1.08
CA PRO A 70 13.85 1.89 0.60
C PRO A 70 14.66 1.07 -0.42
N ASP A 71 14.37 -0.21 -0.53
CA ASP A 71 15.17 -1.19 -1.26
C ASP A 71 14.44 -1.83 -2.45
N GLY A 72 13.24 -1.37 -2.78
CA GLY A 72 12.50 -1.90 -3.92
C GLY A 72 11.23 -1.15 -4.27
N ASP A 73 10.89 -1.24 -5.56
CA ASP A 73 9.63 -0.76 -6.10
C ASP A 73 8.51 -1.79 -5.86
N GLN A 74 7.26 -1.33 -5.93
CA GLN A 74 6.09 -2.19 -5.85
C GLN A 74 5.08 -1.86 -6.95
N VAL A 75 4.60 -2.89 -7.63
CA VAL A 75 3.65 -2.77 -8.74
C VAL A 75 2.30 -3.34 -8.33
N PHE A 76 1.22 -2.66 -8.73
CA PHE A 76 -0.14 -3.13 -8.60
C PHE A 76 -0.89 -3.01 -9.92
N PHE A 77 -1.59 -4.08 -10.33
CA PHE A 77 -2.46 -4.06 -11.50
C PHE A 77 -3.82 -4.70 -11.21
N PRO A 78 -4.95 -3.98 -11.40
CA PRO A 78 -6.29 -4.52 -11.14
C PRO A 78 -6.66 -5.63 -12.14
N THR A 79 -7.18 -6.76 -11.66
CA THR A 79 -7.44 -7.92 -12.53
C THR A 79 -8.78 -7.86 -13.26
N LYS A 80 -9.81 -7.19 -12.72
CA LYS A 80 -11.13 -7.07 -13.36
C LYS A 80 -11.59 -5.61 -13.51
N LYS A 81 -10.63 -4.67 -13.53
CA LYS A 81 -10.85 -3.23 -13.71
C LYS A 81 -11.73 -2.61 -12.62
N GLU A 82 -11.67 -3.15 -11.41
CA GLU A 82 -12.30 -2.53 -10.25
C GLU A 82 -11.65 -1.16 -9.97
N PRO A 83 -12.44 -0.09 -9.78
CA PRO A 83 -11.90 1.18 -9.35
C PRO A 83 -11.33 1.11 -7.93
N PHE A 84 -10.28 1.89 -7.69
CA PHE A 84 -9.59 1.92 -6.41
C PHE A 84 -8.92 3.26 -6.15
N VAL A 85 -8.54 3.48 -4.90
CA VAL A 85 -7.79 4.66 -4.48
C VAL A 85 -6.43 4.22 -3.92
N ALA A 86 -5.37 4.89 -4.35
CA ALA A 86 -4.04 4.79 -3.77
C ALA A 86 -3.75 6.06 -2.96
N LEU A 87 -3.23 5.91 -1.75
CA LEU A 87 -2.79 7.01 -0.90
C LEU A 87 -1.27 7.07 -0.93
N LEU A 88 -0.69 8.16 -1.43
CA LEU A 88 0.75 8.29 -1.66
C LEU A 88 1.29 9.62 -1.11
N ALA A 89 2.56 9.65 -0.69
CA ALA A 89 3.28 10.89 -0.43
C ALA A 89 4.74 10.79 -0.91
N LEU A 90 5.36 11.94 -1.19
CA LEU A 90 6.74 12.01 -1.66
C LEU A 90 7.74 11.54 -0.60
N PRO A 91 8.97 11.13 -0.99
CA PRO A 91 9.97 10.66 -0.05
C PRO A 91 10.40 11.73 0.97
N GLY A 92 10.74 11.29 2.18
CA GLY A 92 11.25 12.13 3.27
C GLY A 92 10.79 11.65 4.64
N ASP A 93 11.67 11.69 5.63
CA ASP A 93 11.40 11.14 6.97
C ASP A 93 10.47 12.04 7.82
N ASP A 94 10.53 13.37 7.64
CA ASP A 94 9.66 14.34 8.34
C ASP A 94 8.29 14.46 7.66
N ILE A 95 7.62 13.32 7.48
CA ILE A 95 6.34 13.23 6.79
C ILE A 95 5.21 13.87 7.61
N LYS A 96 4.35 14.63 6.95
CA LYS A 96 3.18 15.28 7.57
C LYS A 96 1.89 14.73 6.99
N LEU A 97 0.80 14.92 7.71
CA LEU A 97 -0.52 14.42 7.29
C LEU A 97 -0.96 15.05 5.96
N GLU A 98 -0.62 16.32 5.73
CA GLU A 98 -0.93 17.08 4.53
C GLU A 98 -0.10 16.69 3.28
N ASP A 99 0.97 15.91 3.46
CA ASP A 99 1.79 15.45 2.33
C ASP A 99 1.13 14.30 1.56
N PHE A 100 0.14 13.64 2.17
CA PHE A 100 -0.58 12.52 1.56
C PHE A 100 -1.62 12.99 0.56
N VAL A 101 -1.56 12.41 -0.64
CA VAL A 101 -2.48 12.65 -1.75
C VAL A 101 -3.18 11.34 -2.12
N ALA A 102 -4.51 11.42 -2.27
CA ALA A 102 -5.33 10.32 -2.74
C ALA A 102 -5.47 10.36 -4.26
N PHE A 103 -5.10 9.27 -4.92
CA PHE A 103 -5.20 9.09 -6.36
C PHE A 103 -6.32 8.10 -6.68
N TYR A 104 -7.33 8.55 -7.41
CA TYR A 104 -8.40 7.69 -7.90
C TYR A 104 -8.01 7.04 -9.23
N PHE A 105 -8.17 5.72 -9.30
CA PHE A 105 -7.98 4.93 -10.50
C PHE A 105 -9.31 4.30 -10.89
N ASP A 106 -9.68 4.43 -12.17
CA ASP A 106 -10.90 3.80 -12.71
C ASP A 106 -10.74 2.30 -13.00
N GLY A 107 -9.56 1.73 -12.67
CA GLY A 107 -9.23 0.32 -12.87
C GLY A 107 -8.71 -0.01 -14.28
N SER A 108 -8.62 0.95 -15.20
CA SER A 108 -8.16 0.68 -16.57
C SER A 108 -6.65 0.45 -16.71
N PHE A 109 -5.87 0.87 -15.71
CA PHE A 109 -4.43 0.66 -15.63
C PHE A 109 -3.98 0.38 -14.19
N GLY A 110 -2.81 -0.23 -14.07
CA GLY A 110 -2.07 -0.37 -12.82
C GLY A 110 -1.01 0.71 -12.69
N PHE A 111 -0.26 0.68 -11.59
CA PHE A 111 0.81 1.64 -11.33
C PHE A 111 1.98 0.99 -10.61
N GLN A 112 3.11 1.68 -10.67
CA GLN A 112 4.34 1.32 -9.99
C GLN A 112 4.65 2.42 -8.97
N ILE A 113 4.89 2.00 -7.75
CA ILE A 113 5.38 2.82 -6.65
C ILE A 113 6.90 2.64 -6.65
N HIS A 114 7.61 3.75 -6.80
CA HIS A 114 9.07 3.74 -6.69
C HIS A 114 9.49 3.62 -5.22
N ALA A 115 10.69 3.11 -5.00
CA ALA A 115 11.33 3.11 -3.69
C ALA A 115 11.23 4.49 -3.01
N ASP A 116 11.18 4.46 -1.67
CA ASP A 116 11.04 5.62 -0.78
C ASP A 116 9.71 6.40 -0.85
N ILE A 117 8.78 6.05 -1.76
CA ILE A 117 7.45 6.67 -1.79
C ILE A 117 6.62 6.12 -0.63
N TRP A 118 6.12 7.01 0.23
CA TRP A 118 5.17 6.65 1.27
C TRP A 118 3.85 6.23 0.67
N HIS A 119 3.30 5.12 1.16
CA HIS A 119 2.05 4.59 0.68
C HIS A 119 1.36 3.69 1.70
N GLN A 120 0.11 3.35 1.41
CA GLN A 120 -0.60 2.24 2.04
C GLN A 120 -0.98 1.21 0.98
N PRO A 121 -1.43 0.01 1.42
CA PRO A 121 -2.23 -0.85 0.56
C PRO A 121 -3.40 -0.08 -0.07
N LEU A 122 -3.93 -0.61 -1.18
CA LEU A 122 -4.95 0.05 -1.98
C LEU A 122 -6.33 -0.01 -1.31
N TYR A 123 -7.21 0.90 -1.69
CA TYR A 123 -8.60 0.90 -1.20
C TYR A 123 -9.57 0.68 -2.37
N PRO A 124 -10.17 -0.50 -2.51
CA PRO A 124 -11.15 -0.73 -3.57
C PRO A 124 -12.45 0.01 -3.28
N VAL A 125 -13.05 0.54 -4.34
CA VAL A 125 -14.40 1.12 -4.29
C VAL A 125 -15.44 0.01 -4.18
N SER A 126 -15.22 -1.09 -4.92
CA SER A 126 -16.02 -2.32 -4.86
C SER A 126 -15.83 -3.09 -3.55
N ASP A 127 -16.74 -4.03 -3.25
CA ASP A 127 -16.68 -4.85 -2.02
C ASP A 127 -15.45 -5.76 -1.97
N GLU A 128 -15.01 -6.23 -3.13
CA GLU A 128 -13.82 -7.05 -3.29
C GLU A 128 -13.05 -6.55 -4.51
N ALA A 129 -11.72 -6.68 -4.47
CA ALA A 129 -10.85 -6.45 -5.62
C ALA A 129 -9.62 -7.35 -5.53
N VAL A 130 -9.09 -7.73 -6.69
CA VAL A 130 -7.86 -8.52 -6.77
C VAL A 130 -6.87 -7.81 -7.67
N PHE A 131 -5.68 -7.59 -7.13
CA PHE A 131 -4.57 -6.98 -7.85
C PHE A 131 -3.46 -8.00 -8.07
N LEU A 132 -2.83 -7.97 -9.25
CA LEU A 132 -1.53 -8.58 -9.44
C LEU A 132 -0.49 -7.66 -8.82
N GLY A 133 0.22 -8.19 -7.83
CA GLY A 133 1.32 -7.53 -7.14
C GLY A 133 2.67 -8.07 -7.61
N LYS A 134 3.66 -7.18 -7.67
CA LYS A 134 5.08 -7.55 -7.79
C LYS A 134 5.92 -6.63 -6.91
N GLN A 135 6.80 -7.20 -6.10
CA GLN A 135 7.61 -6.47 -5.12
C GLN A 135 8.92 -7.22 -4.81
N GLY A 136 9.78 -6.62 -3.98
CA GLY A 136 10.95 -7.29 -3.43
C GLY A 136 10.58 -8.53 -2.60
N ALA A 137 11.22 -9.67 -2.87
CA ALA A 137 11.01 -10.92 -2.13
C ALA A 137 11.44 -10.82 -0.66
N VAL A 138 12.45 -9.99 -0.41
CA VAL A 138 12.81 -9.45 0.89
C VAL A 138 12.82 -7.94 0.72
N HIS A 139 12.21 -7.22 1.65
CA HIS A 139 12.13 -5.77 1.59
C HIS A 139 12.19 -5.17 2.99
N ALA A 140 12.89 -4.05 3.11
CA ALA A 140 12.79 -3.19 4.26
C ALA A 140 11.47 -2.42 4.23
N CYS A 141 10.94 -2.11 5.40
CA CYS A 141 9.67 -1.39 5.53
C CYS A 141 9.81 -0.39 6.68
N VAL A 142 9.73 0.90 6.34
CA VAL A 142 9.71 1.99 7.32
C VAL A 142 8.26 2.44 7.44
N VAL A 143 7.75 2.55 8.67
CA VAL A 143 6.33 2.73 8.95
C VAL A 143 6.11 4.01 9.75
N VAL A 144 5.07 4.75 9.41
CA VAL A 144 4.49 5.84 10.22
C VAL A 144 3.13 5.40 10.74
N ASP A 145 2.86 5.65 12.03
CA ASP A 145 1.56 5.39 12.67
C ASP A 145 0.92 6.73 13.04
N THR A 146 0.06 7.23 12.16
CA THR A 146 -0.48 8.60 12.28
C THR A 146 -1.32 8.81 13.53
N ALA A 147 -1.95 7.76 14.05
CA ALA A 147 -2.72 7.84 15.28
C ALA A 147 -1.81 7.98 16.51
N LYS A 148 -0.64 7.33 16.51
CA LYS A 148 0.34 7.48 17.59
C LYS A 148 1.12 8.79 17.49
N GLU A 149 1.55 9.15 16.29
CA GLU A 149 2.47 10.26 16.07
C GLU A 149 1.75 11.62 16.02
N PHE A 150 0.54 11.66 15.48
CA PHE A 150 -0.21 12.90 15.27
C PHE A 150 -1.57 12.93 15.99
N GLY A 151 -1.98 11.82 16.62
CA GLY A 151 -3.29 11.71 17.27
C GLY A 151 -4.47 11.76 16.29
N LYS A 152 -4.25 11.46 15.01
CA LYS A 152 -5.23 11.60 13.93
C LYS A 152 -5.21 10.40 12.99
N TYR A 153 -6.28 10.24 12.22
CA TYR A 153 -6.37 9.34 11.08
C TYR A 153 -6.42 10.18 9.80
N LEU A 154 -5.92 9.64 8.69
CA LEU A 154 -6.13 10.20 7.36
C LEU A 154 -7.53 9.81 6.88
N LEU A 155 -8.29 10.80 6.42
CA LEU A 155 -9.60 10.59 5.80
C LEU A 155 -9.43 10.57 4.29
N VAL A 156 -9.58 9.40 3.68
CA VAL A 156 -9.32 9.18 2.25
C VAL A 156 -10.67 9.04 1.53
N PRO A 157 -10.95 9.85 0.49
CA PRO A 157 -12.15 9.70 -0.31
C PRO A 157 -12.10 8.41 -1.14
N LEU A 158 -13.25 7.75 -1.32
CA LEU A 158 -13.44 6.57 -2.16
C LEU A 158 -14.26 6.87 -3.42
N THR A 159 -14.46 8.15 -3.71
CA THR A 159 -15.20 8.63 -4.88
C THR A 159 -14.25 9.28 -5.89
N PRO A 160 -14.62 9.28 -7.18
CA PRO A 160 -13.87 10.05 -8.18
C PRO A 160 -13.79 11.54 -7.79
N PRO A 161 -12.72 12.25 -8.18
CA PRO A 161 -12.66 13.70 -8.02
C PRO A 161 -13.79 14.38 -8.81
N GLU A 162 -14.32 15.47 -8.25
CA GLU A 162 -15.28 16.33 -8.96
C GLU A 162 -14.59 16.97 -10.19
N LYS A 163 -15.34 17.13 -11.28
CA LYS A 163 -14.84 17.73 -12.53
C LYS A 163 -14.86 19.25 -12.48
#